data_AF-A0A9X1Z5K2-F1
#
_entry.id   AF-A0A9X1Z5K2-F1
#
_cell.length_a   1.000
_cell.length_b   1.000
_cell.length_c   1.000
_cell.angle_alpha   90.00
_cell.angle_beta   90.00
_cell.angle_gamma   90.00
#
_symmetry.space_group_name_H-M   'P 1'
#
loop_
_entity.id
_entity.type
_entity.pdbx_description
1 polymer ?
#
loop_
_entity_poly.entity_id
_entity_poly.type
_entity_poly.pdbx_seq_one_letter_code
_entity_poly.pdbx_strand_id
1 'polypeptide(L)'
;MDIKSTNSASVNTQNSTQNTANQQATKTNDTEPKLTNNQLSRQMMNNSILAAQEEVSIAAGDKSMALLYRAAIEAINEELAPTMGENAVQKNAEEGIDYSPEATADRIVSFATNFFSVHQQQNQSMGFDELVSSFMVKIGDAIDQGFKEASDILSGLKVLQGDIADGVDQTYELIQQKLAQFAQDRLDANEVNTEIKEA
;
A
#
# COMPACT_ATOMS: atom_id res chain seq x y z
N MET A 1 -66.84 52.12 -13.23
CA MET A 1 -65.41 51.79 -13.13
C MET A 1 -64.93 51.24 -14.46
N ASP A 2 -63.77 51.54 -15.02
CA ASP A 2 -62.83 52.66 -14.97
C ASP A 2 -61.78 52.29 -16.03
N ILE A 3 -61.68 53.12 -17.08
CA ILE A 3 -60.49 53.64 -17.77
C ILE A 3 -59.17 52.80 -17.82
N LYS A 4 -58.55 52.85 -19.02
CA LYS A 4 -57.11 52.80 -19.41
C LYS A 4 -56.57 51.46 -19.94
N SER A 5 -56.06 51.37 -21.18
CA SER A 5 -55.00 52.14 -21.88
C SER A 5 -53.62 51.52 -21.68
N THR A 6 -52.92 51.29 -22.80
CA THR A 6 -51.44 51.34 -22.99
C THR A 6 -50.62 50.28 -22.23
N ASN A 7 -49.50 49.75 -22.70
CA ASN A 7 -48.45 50.38 -23.49
C ASN A 7 -47.53 49.33 -24.12
N SER A 8 -46.91 49.75 -25.22
CA SER A 8 -45.84 49.11 -25.98
C SER A 8 -44.44 49.49 -25.45
N ALA A 9 -43.42 48.94 -26.12
CA ALA A 9 -42.02 49.38 -26.26
C ALA A 9 -41.02 48.84 -25.22
N SER A 10 -39.80 48.39 -25.59
CA SER A 10 -38.96 48.68 -26.78
C SER A 10 -38.24 47.39 -27.23
N VAL A 11 -38.14 46.98 -28.49
CA VAL A 11 -37.49 47.60 -29.68
C VAL A 11 -36.01 47.93 -29.45
N ASN A 12 -35.11 47.13 -30.03
CA ASN A 12 -34.32 47.67 -31.14
C ASN A 12 -34.00 46.63 -32.22
N THR A 13 -34.53 46.94 -33.38
CA THR A 13 -34.33 46.39 -34.71
C THR A 13 -32.96 46.84 -35.24
N GLN A 14 -32.29 46.03 -36.07
CA GLN A 14 -32.07 46.37 -37.48
C GLN A 14 -31.31 45.26 -38.21
N ASN A 15 -32.00 44.75 -39.23
CA ASN A 15 -31.51 43.88 -40.27
C ASN A 15 -31.04 44.77 -41.46
N SER A 16 -30.10 44.29 -42.29
CA SER A 16 -30.07 44.39 -43.77
C SER A 16 -28.66 44.58 -44.39
N THR A 17 -28.26 43.55 -45.16
CA THR A 17 -27.67 43.56 -46.53
C THR A 17 -26.39 44.32 -46.91
N GLN A 18 -25.37 43.51 -47.26
CA GLN A 18 -24.63 43.39 -48.56
C GLN A 18 -23.85 44.56 -49.22
N ASN A 19 -22.77 44.12 -49.94
CA ASN A 19 -21.96 44.74 -51.02
C ASN A 19 -20.69 45.53 -50.57
N THR A 20 -19.47 45.44 -51.16
CA THR A 20 -18.90 44.79 -52.37
C THR A 20 -17.34 44.83 -52.29
N ALA A 21 -16.66 43.89 -52.97
CA ALA A 21 -15.38 44.00 -53.71
C ALA A 21 -13.99 44.21 -53.02
N ASN A 22 -13.22 43.11 -53.02
CA ASN A 22 -11.94 42.86 -53.74
C ASN A 22 -10.56 43.44 -53.29
N GLN A 23 -9.56 42.53 -53.27
CA GLN A 23 -8.07 42.67 -53.31
C GLN A 23 -7.37 43.10 -52.00
N GLN A 24 -6.20 42.60 -51.54
CA GLN A 24 -5.27 41.50 -51.90
C GLN A 24 -4.12 41.46 -50.87
N ALA A 25 -3.55 40.25 -50.63
CA ALA A 25 -2.25 39.90 -49.99
C ALA A 25 -2.11 40.14 -48.46
N THR A 26 -1.55 39.26 -47.62
CA THR A 26 -0.38 38.34 -47.71
C THR A 26 -0.58 37.13 -46.76
N LYS A 27 -0.33 35.86 -47.17
CA LYS A 27 0.87 35.02 -46.86
C LYS A 27 1.40 35.22 -45.42
N THR A 28 1.57 34.23 -44.52
CA THR A 28 2.01 32.82 -44.61
C THR A 28 1.69 32.05 -43.32
N ASN A 29 1.46 30.74 -43.47
CA ASN A 29 1.67 29.59 -42.58
C ASN A 29 2.31 29.83 -41.19
N ASP A 30 1.62 29.36 -40.14
CA ASP A 30 2.09 28.28 -39.24
C ASP A 30 1.07 28.13 -38.09
N THR A 31 0.20 27.13 -38.19
CA THR A 31 -0.75 26.79 -37.12
C THR A 31 -0.14 25.71 -36.24
N GLU A 32 0.81 26.09 -35.38
CA GLU A 32 0.99 25.36 -34.12
C GLU A 32 -0.09 25.86 -33.16
N PRO A 33 -0.85 24.98 -32.48
CA PRO A 33 -1.73 25.40 -31.41
C PRO A 33 -0.86 25.83 -30.23
N LYS A 34 -0.44 27.10 -30.20
CA LYS A 34 0.13 27.69 -29.00
C LYS A 34 -0.96 27.69 -27.95
N LEU A 35 -0.89 26.74 -27.02
CA LEU A 35 -1.73 26.70 -25.84
C LEU A 35 -1.78 28.11 -25.25
N THR A 36 -2.97 28.70 -25.23
CA THR A 36 -3.20 30.01 -24.62
C THR A 36 -2.73 29.94 -23.17
N ASN A 37 -2.17 31.01 -22.60
CA ASN A 37 -1.70 31.01 -21.20
C ASN A 37 -2.75 30.44 -20.22
N ASN A 38 -4.04 30.64 -20.48
CA ASN A 38 -5.14 30.05 -19.72
C ASN A 38 -5.21 28.51 -19.82
N GLN A 39 -4.94 27.94 -20.99
CA GLN A 39 -4.90 26.49 -21.22
C GLN A 39 -3.68 25.86 -20.55
N LEU A 40 -2.52 26.53 -20.60
CA LEU A 40 -1.31 26.06 -19.91
C LEU A 40 -1.50 26.06 -18.38
N SER A 41 -2.07 27.12 -17.81
CA SER A 41 -2.37 27.17 -16.36
C SER A 41 -3.38 26.10 -15.95
N ARG A 42 -4.41 25.83 -16.77
CA ARG A 42 -5.37 24.74 -16.51
C ARG A 42 -4.71 23.37 -16.57
N GLN A 43 -3.80 23.15 -17.52
CA GLN A 43 -3.05 21.90 -17.63
C GLN A 43 -2.12 21.69 -16.44
N MET A 44 -1.40 22.72 -15.99
CA MET A 44 -0.58 22.66 -14.78
C MET A 44 -1.42 22.35 -13.54
N MET A 45 -2.59 22.99 -13.40
CA MET A 45 -3.52 22.75 -12.29
C MET A 45 -4.05 21.30 -12.30
N ASN A 46 -4.42 20.78 -13.47
CA ASN A 46 -4.87 19.40 -13.60
C ASN A 46 -3.76 18.41 -13.23
N ASN A 47 -2.52 18.67 -13.68
CA ASN A 47 -1.37 17.84 -13.33
C ASN A 47 -1.06 17.89 -11.82
N SER A 48 -1.16 19.05 -11.17
CA SER A 48 -0.96 19.16 -9.73
C SER A 48 -2.06 18.47 -8.92
N ILE A 49 -3.31 18.48 -9.41
CA ILE A 49 -4.42 17.76 -8.76
C ILE A 49 -4.21 16.25 -8.88
N LEU A 50 -3.83 15.76 -10.07
CA LEU A 50 -3.49 14.34 -10.28
C LEU A 50 -2.34 13.90 -9.37
N ALA A 51 -1.25 14.67 -9.32
CA ALA A 51 -0.11 14.38 -8.45
C ALA A 51 -0.50 14.38 -6.97
N ALA A 52 -1.31 15.33 -6.52
CA ALA A 52 -1.80 15.36 -5.14
C ALA A 52 -2.76 14.20 -4.82
N GLN A 53 -3.57 13.75 -5.79
CA GLN A 53 -4.44 12.59 -5.63
C GLN A 53 -3.64 11.29 -5.55
N GLU A 54 -2.57 11.18 -6.33
CA GLU A 54 -1.62 10.07 -6.29
C GLU A 54 -0.89 10.03 -4.95
N GLU A 55 -0.38 11.16 -4.47
CA GLU A 55 0.31 11.28 -3.18
C GLU A 55 -0.61 10.94 -1.99
N VAL A 56 -1.88 11.36 -2.03
CA VAL A 56 -2.88 10.99 -1.02
C VAL A 56 -3.23 9.50 -1.08
N SER A 57 -3.29 8.91 -2.28
CA SER A 57 -3.59 7.48 -2.45
C SER A 57 -2.43 6.60 -1.97
N ILE A 58 -1.19 6.98 -2.27
CA ILE A 58 0.03 6.32 -1.77
C ILE A 58 0.10 6.42 -0.25
N ALA A 59 -0.09 7.62 0.32
CA ALA A 59 -0.07 7.81 1.78
C ALA A 59 -1.20 7.04 2.50
N ALA A 60 -2.34 6.80 1.85
CA ALA A 60 -3.42 5.97 2.38
C ALA A 60 -3.08 4.47 2.29
N GLY A 61 -2.43 4.03 1.21
CA GLY A 61 -1.88 2.68 1.06
C GLY A 61 -0.82 2.38 2.12
N ASP A 62 0.16 3.25 2.30
CA ASP A 62 1.22 3.13 3.30
C ASP A 62 0.66 3.02 4.72
N LYS A 63 -0.35 3.83 5.06
CA LYS A 63 -1.02 3.75 6.36
C LYS A 63 -1.77 2.43 6.54
N SER A 64 -2.37 1.90 5.48
CA SER A 64 -3.07 0.61 5.49
C SER A 64 -2.09 -0.55 5.71
N MET A 65 -0.96 -0.52 5.02
CA MET A 65 0.13 -1.49 5.21
C MET A 65 0.80 -1.37 6.58
N ALA A 66 0.93 -0.15 7.12
CA ALA A 66 1.42 0.08 8.47
C ALA A 66 0.47 -0.53 9.51
N LEU A 67 -0.85 -0.43 9.31
CA LEU A 67 -1.87 -1.10 10.11
C LEU A 67 -1.73 -2.62 10.05
N LEU A 68 -1.50 -3.18 8.85
CA LEU A 68 -1.23 -4.60 8.66
C LEU A 68 0.00 -5.07 9.43
N TYR A 69 1.13 -4.39 9.23
CA TYR A 69 2.36 -4.67 9.94
C TYR A 69 2.17 -4.61 11.46
N ARG A 70 1.46 -3.59 11.95
CA ARG A 70 1.20 -3.42 13.39
C ARG A 70 0.41 -4.59 13.95
N ALA A 71 -0.69 -4.98 13.31
CA ALA A 71 -1.55 -6.05 13.75
C ALA A 71 -0.85 -7.43 13.70
N ALA A 72 -0.04 -7.70 12.65
CA ALA A 72 0.76 -8.92 12.59
C ALA A 72 1.76 -9.01 13.76
N ILE A 73 2.45 -7.92 14.08
CA ILE A 73 3.37 -7.85 15.22
C ILE A 73 2.62 -7.99 16.56
N GLU A 74 1.43 -7.40 16.69
CA GLU A 74 0.56 -7.51 17.88
C GLU A 74 0.15 -8.97 18.14
N ALA A 75 -0.29 -9.70 17.11
CA ALA A 75 -0.69 -11.10 17.23
C ALA A 75 0.47 -12.05 17.55
N ILE A 76 1.63 -11.87 16.91
CA ILE A 76 2.83 -12.64 17.23
C ILE A 76 3.24 -12.41 18.69
N ASN A 77 3.14 -11.17 19.16
CA ASN A 77 3.37 -10.85 20.56
C ASN A 77 2.39 -11.52 21.50
N GLU A 78 1.09 -11.48 21.21
CA GLU A 78 0.06 -12.03 22.07
C GLU A 78 0.22 -13.54 22.26
N GLU A 79 0.48 -14.26 21.17
CA GLU A 79 0.68 -15.72 21.22
C GLU A 79 2.00 -16.09 21.92
N LEU A 80 3.05 -15.28 21.77
CA LEU A 80 4.35 -15.56 22.36
C LEU A 80 4.52 -15.00 23.78
N ALA A 81 3.67 -14.06 24.21
CA ALA A 81 3.75 -13.38 25.51
C ALA A 81 3.77 -14.34 26.72
N PRO A 82 2.94 -15.40 26.80
CA PRO A 82 2.94 -16.35 27.92
C PRO A 82 4.28 -17.07 28.11
N THR A 83 5.05 -17.20 27.01
CA THR A 83 6.35 -17.89 26.99
C THR A 83 7.55 -16.96 27.03
N MET A 84 7.40 -15.68 26.67
CA MET A 84 8.53 -14.80 26.28
C MET A 84 8.59 -13.45 27.03
N GLY A 85 7.54 -13.05 27.77
CA GLY A 85 7.53 -11.82 28.57
C GLY A 85 7.10 -10.55 27.81
N GLU A 86 6.66 -9.55 28.57
CA GLU A 86 5.92 -8.38 28.08
C GLU A 86 6.88 -7.23 27.72
N ASN A 87 7.58 -7.28 26.57
CA ASN A 87 8.35 -6.13 26.03
C ASN A 87 8.96 -6.30 24.61
N ALA A 88 8.51 -7.24 23.77
CA ALA A 88 9.24 -7.53 22.53
C ALA A 88 9.07 -6.50 21.39
N VAL A 89 8.22 -5.47 21.51
CA VAL A 89 7.88 -4.61 20.36
C VAL A 89 8.35 -3.17 20.50
N GLN A 90 9.33 -2.83 19.65
CA GLN A 90 9.63 -1.46 19.27
C GLN A 90 8.48 -0.95 18.38
N LYS A 91 7.66 -0.05 18.93
CA LYS A 91 6.54 0.58 18.24
C LYS A 91 7.06 1.63 17.24
N ASN A 92 7.66 1.18 16.14
CA ASN A 92 8.19 2.08 15.11
C ASN A 92 7.10 2.34 14.06
N ALA A 93 6.24 3.32 14.34
CA ALA A 93 5.49 4.02 13.31
C ALA A 93 6.23 5.34 13.05
N GLU A 94 7.35 5.25 12.32
CA GLU A 94 8.15 6.42 11.95
C GLU A 94 8.04 6.69 10.45
N GLU A 95 8.12 7.97 10.08
CA GLU A 95 8.19 8.42 8.69
C GLU A 95 9.43 7.82 8.00
N GLY A 96 9.29 7.35 6.76
CA GLY A 96 10.39 6.76 5.99
C GLY A 96 10.55 5.24 6.09
N ILE A 97 9.58 4.54 6.68
CA ILE A 97 9.49 3.07 6.62
C ILE A 97 8.93 2.65 5.25
N ASP A 98 9.63 1.74 4.57
CA ASP A 98 9.23 1.18 3.27
C ASP A 98 8.09 0.16 3.43
N TYR A 99 6.85 0.50 3.09
CA TYR A 99 5.72 -0.42 3.25
C TYR A 99 5.50 -1.36 2.05
N SER A 100 6.50 -1.55 1.18
CA SER A 100 6.44 -2.58 0.15
C SER A 100 6.15 -3.96 0.75
N PRO A 101 5.49 -4.86 -0.01
CA PRO A 101 5.22 -6.22 0.43
C PRO A 101 6.49 -6.95 0.90
N GLU A 102 7.59 -6.81 0.17
CA GLU A 102 8.88 -7.43 0.49
C GLU A 102 9.45 -6.94 1.81
N ALA A 103 9.55 -5.62 2.00
CA ALA A 103 10.11 -5.04 3.21
C ALA A 103 9.24 -5.33 4.45
N THR A 104 7.93 -5.39 4.27
CA THR A 104 6.98 -5.75 5.33
C THR A 104 7.10 -7.22 5.69
N ALA A 105 7.14 -8.12 4.71
CA ALA A 105 7.35 -9.55 4.92
C ALA A 105 8.68 -9.83 5.63
N ASP A 106 9.76 -9.16 5.21
CA ASP A 106 11.08 -9.28 5.83
C ASP A 106 11.08 -8.91 7.31
N ARG A 107 10.38 -7.82 7.69
CA ARG A 107 10.28 -7.43 9.09
C ARG A 107 9.49 -8.44 9.92
N ILE A 108 8.35 -8.92 9.42
CA ILE A 108 7.51 -9.91 10.11
C ILE A 108 8.30 -11.20 10.34
N VAL A 109 8.94 -11.72 9.29
CA VAL A 109 9.72 -12.97 9.37
C VAL A 109 10.92 -12.79 10.28
N SER A 110 11.67 -11.69 10.15
CA SER A 110 12.81 -11.42 11.02
C SER A 110 12.39 -11.32 12.48
N PHE A 111 11.27 -10.64 12.74
CA PHE A 111 10.71 -10.53 14.09
C PHE A 111 10.35 -11.90 14.66
N ALA A 112 9.56 -12.71 13.95
CA ALA A 112 9.13 -14.03 14.40
C ALA A 112 10.30 -14.99 14.59
N THR A 113 11.24 -15.03 13.65
CA THR A 113 12.36 -15.98 13.67
C THR A 113 13.43 -15.64 14.71
N ASN A 114 13.50 -14.40 15.18
CA ASN A 114 14.37 -14.02 16.31
C ASN A 114 14.06 -14.81 17.60
N PHE A 115 12.84 -15.34 17.73
CA PHE A 115 12.44 -16.14 18.89
C PHE A 115 12.90 -17.61 18.83
N PHE A 116 13.48 -18.07 17.71
CA PHE A 116 13.88 -19.47 17.56
C PHE A 116 14.89 -19.93 18.62
N SER A 117 15.85 -19.07 18.97
CA SER A 117 16.86 -19.37 20.01
C SER A 117 16.20 -19.63 21.37
N VAL A 118 15.18 -18.85 21.72
CA VAL A 118 14.46 -19.03 22.98
C VAL A 118 13.62 -20.31 22.93
N HIS A 119 12.97 -20.59 21.81
CA HIS A 119 12.24 -21.85 21.61
C HIS A 119 13.17 -23.07 21.78
N GLN A 120 14.38 -23.02 21.24
CA GLN A 120 15.41 -24.05 21.43
C GLN A 120 15.79 -24.24 22.90
N GLN A 121 16.00 -23.15 23.63
CA GLN A 121 16.34 -23.20 25.06
C GLN A 121 15.22 -23.80 25.92
N GLN A 122 13.97 -23.58 25.55
CA GLN A 122 12.80 -24.10 26.28
C GLN A 122 12.50 -25.57 25.95
N ASN A 123 13.00 -26.10 24.82
CA ASN A 123 12.70 -27.43 24.32
C ASN A 123 13.96 -28.28 24.07
N GLN A 124 14.96 -28.18 24.96
CA GLN A 124 16.27 -28.84 24.80
C GLN A 124 16.21 -30.37 24.71
N SER A 125 15.11 -31.00 25.15
CA SER A 125 14.91 -32.45 25.07
C SER A 125 14.35 -32.92 23.73
N MET A 126 13.94 -32.00 22.85
CA MET A 126 13.33 -32.29 21.56
C MET A 126 14.42 -32.52 20.50
N GLY A 127 14.16 -33.40 19.52
CA GLY A 127 15.03 -33.54 18.34
C GLY A 127 15.04 -32.25 17.52
N PHE A 128 16.15 -31.94 16.83
CA PHE A 128 16.29 -30.66 16.14
C PHE A 128 15.23 -30.47 15.03
N ASP A 129 14.92 -31.50 14.27
CA ASP A 129 13.91 -31.42 13.19
C ASP A 129 12.51 -31.15 13.76
N GLU A 130 12.17 -31.83 14.86
CA GLU A 130 10.92 -31.63 15.59
C GLU A 130 10.87 -30.23 16.24
N LEU A 131 12.01 -29.72 16.70
CA LEU A 131 12.16 -28.37 17.23
C LEU A 131 11.88 -27.31 16.16
N VAL A 132 12.44 -27.47 14.95
CA VAL A 132 12.17 -26.58 13.82
C VAL A 132 10.71 -26.66 13.42
N SER A 133 10.17 -27.88 13.24
CA SER A 133 8.77 -28.07 12.84
C SER A 133 7.78 -27.48 13.85
N SER A 134 7.98 -27.74 15.14
CA SER A 134 7.08 -27.22 16.19
C SER A 134 7.18 -25.71 16.34
N PHE A 135 8.35 -25.13 16.11
CA PHE A 135 8.50 -23.68 16.05
C PHE A 135 7.78 -23.08 14.85
N MET A 136 7.95 -23.66 13.65
CA MET A 136 7.29 -23.21 12.41
C MET A 136 5.77 -23.23 12.52
N VAL A 137 5.19 -24.27 13.13
CA VAL A 137 3.74 -24.32 13.39
C VAL A 137 3.31 -23.16 14.27
N LYS A 138 3.97 -22.96 15.43
CA LYS A 138 3.59 -21.89 16.37
C LYS A 138 3.66 -20.50 15.76
N ILE A 139 4.76 -20.17 15.08
CA ILE A 139 4.89 -18.83 14.49
C ILE A 139 4.02 -18.68 13.24
N GLY A 140 3.82 -19.75 12.47
CA GLY A 140 2.92 -19.76 11.32
C GLY A 140 1.49 -19.48 11.74
N ASP A 141 0.99 -20.18 12.75
CA ASP A 141 -0.36 -19.96 13.30
C ASP A 141 -0.53 -18.53 13.83
N ALA A 142 0.46 -18.00 14.56
CA ALA A 142 0.41 -16.63 15.08
C ALA A 142 0.43 -15.56 13.98
N ILE A 143 1.24 -15.76 12.94
CA ILE A 143 1.30 -14.89 11.77
C ILE A 143 -0.01 -14.95 11.00
N ASP A 144 -0.54 -16.14 10.75
CA ASP A 144 -1.81 -16.35 10.04
C ASP A 144 -2.96 -15.63 10.76
N GLN A 145 -3.02 -15.76 12.09
CA GLN A 145 -4.00 -15.04 12.90
C GLN A 145 -3.85 -13.52 12.75
N GLY A 146 -2.65 -12.98 12.97
CA GLY A 146 -2.40 -11.55 12.88
C GLY A 146 -2.67 -10.97 11.50
N PHE A 147 -2.32 -11.71 10.45
CA PHE A 147 -2.55 -11.33 9.07
C PHE A 147 -4.05 -11.29 8.74
N LYS A 148 -4.80 -12.27 9.23
CA LYS A 148 -6.25 -12.32 9.08
C LYS A 148 -6.92 -11.14 9.82
N GLU A 149 -6.58 -10.91 11.07
CA GLU A 149 -7.15 -9.80 11.86
C GLU A 149 -6.87 -8.44 11.24
N ALA A 150 -5.65 -8.24 10.76
CA ALA A 150 -5.27 -7.06 10.02
C ALA A 150 -6.09 -6.86 8.73
N SER A 151 -6.22 -7.92 7.94
CA SER A 151 -7.01 -7.91 6.70
C SER A 151 -8.48 -7.61 6.99
N ASP A 152 -9.04 -8.17 8.07
CA ASP A 152 -10.40 -7.90 8.54
C ASP A 152 -10.56 -6.41 8.94
N ILE A 153 -9.56 -5.80 9.59
CA ILE A 153 -9.56 -4.37 9.90
C ILE A 153 -9.56 -3.53 8.61
N LEU A 154 -8.67 -3.82 7.66
CA LEU A 154 -8.59 -3.08 6.39
C LEU A 154 -9.86 -3.22 5.55
N SER A 155 -10.47 -4.41 5.58
CA SER A 155 -11.77 -4.67 4.98
C SER A 155 -12.89 -3.88 5.66
N GLY A 156 -12.93 -3.85 6.99
CA GLY A 156 -13.88 -3.06 7.79
C GLY A 156 -13.77 -1.55 7.54
N LEU A 157 -12.56 -1.06 7.30
CA LEU A 157 -12.27 0.33 6.89
C LEU A 157 -12.59 0.59 5.41
N LYS A 158 -12.92 -0.45 4.64
CA LYS A 158 -13.18 -0.42 3.19
C LYS A 158 -11.99 0.09 2.37
N VAL A 159 -10.76 -0.09 2.86
CA VAL A 159 -9.53 0.29 2.15
C VAL A 159 -8.86 -0.90 1.46
N LEU A 160 -9.24 -2.13 1.81
CA LEU A 160 -8.70 -3.36 1.22
C LEU A 160 -9.25 -3.59 -0.21
N GLN A 161 -8.75 -2.83 -1.17
CA GLN A 161 -9.17 -2.86 -2.57
C GLN A 161 -8.00 -2.52 -3.49
N GLY A 162 -8.02 -3.04 -4.72
CA GLY A 162 -6.99 -2.77 -5.74
C GLY A 162 -5.58 -3.10 -5.23
N ASP A 163 -4.63 -2.21 -5.47
CA ASP A 163 -3.22 -2.35 -5.11
C ASP A 163 -2.99 -2.67 -3.62
N ILE A 164 -3.89 -2.24 -2.72
CA ILE A 164 -3.80 -2.56 -1.30
C ILE A 164 -4.12 -4.04 -1.08
N ALA A 165 -5.16 -4.58 -1.72
CA ALA A 165 -5.48 -6.00 -1.60
C ALA A 165 -4.37 -6.88 -2.20
N ASP A 166 -3.87 -6.50 -3.39
CA ASP A 166 -2.77 -7.21 -4.04
C ASP A 166 -1.49 -7.16 -3.19
N GLY A 167 -1.17 -6.00 -2.60
CA GLY A 167 -0.01 -5.84 -1.72
C GLY A 167 -0.13 -6.66 -0.43
N VAL A 168 -1.34 -6.79 0.13
CA VAL A 168 -1.62 -7.68 1.27
C VAL A 168 -1.34 -9.12 0.84
N ASP A 169 -1.98 -9.61 -0.22
CA ASP A 169 -1.81 -10.99 -0.68
C ASP A 169 -0.34 -11.32 -0.99
N GLN A 170 0.38 -10.42 -1.67
CA GLN A 170 1.81 -10.55 -1.94
C GLN A 170 2.64 -10.61 -0.66
N THR A 171 2.33 -9.78 0.33
CA THR A 171 3.03 -9.78 1.63
C THR A 171 2.87 -11.15 2.30
N TYR A 172 1.67 -11.71 2.28
CA TYR A 172 1.40 -13.02 2.86
C TYR A 172 2.18 -14.13 2.15
N GLU A 173 2.14 -14.18 0.82
CA GLU A 173 2.88 -15.18 0.04
C GLU A 173 4.39 -15.12 0.34
N LEU A 174 4.96 -13.91 0.39
CA LEU A 174 6.37 -13.69 0.70
C LEU A 174 6.73 -14.14 2.12
N ILE A 175 5.85 -13.93 3.10
CA ILE A 175 6.05 -14.43 4.46
C ILE A 175 6.13 -15.96 4.45
N GLN A 176 5.16 -16.64 3.82
CA GLN A 176 5.13 -18.11 3.79
C GLN A 176 6.39 -18.67 3.10
N GLN A 177 6.83 -18.06 2.00
CA GLN A 177 8.06 -18.44 1.31
C GLN A 177 9.30 -18.27 2.20
N LYS A 178 9.44 -17.12 2.87
CA LYS A 178 10.59 -16.83 3.74
C LYS A 178 10.60 -17.71 5.00
N LEU A 179 9.45 -18.06 5.56
CA LEU A 179 9.34 -19.02 6.67
C LEU A 179 9.76 -20.43 6.23
N ALA A 180 9.29 -20.89 5.07
CA ALA A 180 9.71 -22.17 4.51
C ALA A 180 11.23 -22.20 4.25
N GLN A 181 11.78 -21.12 3.70
CA GLN A 181 13.23 -20.99 3.50
C GLN A 181 13.98 -21.03 4.83
N PHE A 182 13.51 -20.30 5.85
CA PHE A 182 14.11 -20.35 7.19
C PHE A 182 14.13 -21.76 7.75
N ALA A 183 13.02 -22.51 7.64
CA ALA A 183 12.95 -23.88 8.12
C ALA A 183 13.99 -24.76 7.41
N GLN A 184 14.06 -24.68 6.08
CA GLN A 184 15.03 -25.42 5.28
C GLN A 184 16.47 -25.08 5.69
N ASP A 185 16.80 -23.79 5.79
CA ASP A 185 18.14 -23.33 6.17
C ASP A 185 18.57 -23.88 7.54
N ARG A 186 17.63 -24.00 8.48
CA ARG A 186 17.91 -24.57 9.81
C ARG A 186 18.19 -26.06 9.73
N LEU A 187 17.40 -26.81 8.96
CA LEU A 187 17.57 -28.26 8.79
C LEU A 187 18.90 -28.56 8.07
N ASP A 188 19.19 -27.88 6.97
CA ASP A 188 20.45 -28.04 6.21
C ASP A 188 21.67 -27.73 7.08
N ALA A 189 21.61 -26.65 7.87
CA ALA A 189 22.69 -26.29 8.79
C ALA A 189 22.92 -27.36 9.87
N ASN A 190 21.88 -28.11 10.27
CA ASN A 190 22.00 -29.19 11.25
C ASN A 190 22.63 -30.45 10.64
N GLU A 191 22.31 -30.79 9.38
CA GLU A 191 22.92 -31.91 8.66
C GLU A 191 24.44 -31.73 8.54
N VAL A 192 24.89 -30.55 8.08
CA VAL A 192 26.33 -30.23 7.95
C VAL A 192 27.06 -30.34 9.30
N ASN A 193 26.44 -29.88 10.38
CA ASN A 193 27.03 -29.94 11.72
C ASN A 193 27.09 -31.37 12.28
N THR A 194 26.27 -32.28 11.78
CA THR A 194 26.25 -33.69 12.18
C THR A 194 27.36 -34.46 11.45
N GLU A 195 27.52 -34.24 10.14
CA GLU A 195 28.60 -34.86 9.34
C GLU A 195 30.01 -34.47 9.83
N ILE A 196 30.22 -33.22 10.25
CA ILE A 196 31.52 -32.76 10.77
C ILE A 196 31.86 -33.40 12.13
N LYS A 197 30.86 -33.79 12.94
CA LYS A 197 31.08 -34.41 14.26
C LYS A 197 31.33 -35.92 14.18
N GLU A 198 30.92 -36.55 13.09
CA GLU A 198 31.09 -38.00 12.87
C GLU A 198 32.33 -38.35 12.04
N ALA A 199 33.02 -37.35 11.47
CA ALA A 199 34.30 -37.46 10.76
C ALA A 199 35.52 -37.29 11.67
#